data_AF-A0A8J6XPL8-F1
#
_entry.id   AF-A0A8J6XPL8-F1
#
_cell.length_a   1.000
_cell.length_b   1.000
_cell.length_c   1.000
_cell.angle_alpha   90.00
_cell.angle_beta   90.00
_cell.angle_gamma   90.00
#
_symmetry.space_group_name_H-M   'P 1'
#
loop_
_entity.id
_entity.type
_entity.pdbx_description
1 polymer ?
#
loop_
_entity_poly.entity_id
_entity_poly.type
_entity_poly.pdbx_seq_one_letter_code
_entity_poly.pdbx_strand_id
1 'polypeptide(L)'
;MLQFDPQTHRYRNAETGRFVKYSEVLKVVGEEVNRLEVRLKGHARLLNQGKIDIAEFQTRIAQSLKESHLRNAAVGAGGVEQFTPTHYGKVGAELKKQYQFLDGFGKDLADGKLSEKQILSRAAMYAASSRTSFFEAEFTSRGKYGFLAKRLLDPQSRHCDSCISLQRLEWTPIHRLTPPGVNCQCGGRCRCRLVYQKRSYGGFRFS
;
A
#
# COMPACT_ATOMS: atom_id res chain seq x y z
N MET A 1 14.98 -8.28 7.83
CA MET A 1 13.55 -7.84 7.84
C MET A 1 13.42 -6.44 8.46
N LEU A 2 12.49 -5.58 8.01
CA LEU A 2 12.30 -4.24 8.59
C LEU A 2 11.41 -4.28 9.84
N GLN A 3 11.80 -3.56 10.89
CA GLN A 3 11.03 -3.42 12.13
C GLN A 3 10.92 -1.95 12.54
N PHE A 4 9.76 -1.52 13.03
CA PHE A 4 9.60 -0.20 13.63
C PHE A 4 9.98 -0.27 15.11
N ASP A 5 10.88 0.59 15.53
CA ASP A 5 11.27 0.76 16.92
C ASP A 5 10.34 1.78 17.59
N PRO A 6 9.50 1.37 18.56
CA PRO A 6 8.55 2.28 19.20
C PRO A 6 9.21 3.29 20.14
N GLN A 7 10.42 3.03 20.64
CA GLN A 7 11.14 3.95 21.52
C GLN A 7 11.75 5.11 20.73
N THR A 8 12.41 4.78 19.62
CA THR A 8 13.09 5.77 18.77
C THR A 8 12.22 6.29 17.63
N HIS A 9 11.06 5.65 17.39
CA HIS A 9 10.12 5.91 16.29
C HIS A 9 10.75 5.85 14.89
N ARG A 10 11.76 5.00 14.74
CA ARG A 10 12.51 4.79 13.50
C ARG A 10 12.42 3.34 13.07
N TYR A 11 12.55 3.13 11.77
CA TYR A 11 12.73 1.78 11.26
C TYR A 11 14.17 1.33 11.48
N ARG A 12 14.34 0.04 11.79
CA ARG A 12 15.61 -0.66 11.87
C ARG A 12 15.58 -1.93 11.05
N ASN A 13 16.74 -2.36 10.57
CA ASN A 13 16.89 -3.72 10.07
C ASN A 13 16.98 -4.67 11.28
N ALA A 14 16.06 -5.63 11.37
CA ALA A 14 16.00 -6.60 12.47
C ALA A 14 17.23 -7.51 12.57
N GLU A 15 17.96 -7.72 11.46
CA GLU A 15 19.16 -8.58 11.43
C GLU A 15 20.39 -7.82 11.91
N THR A 16 20.56 -6.56 11.51
CA THR A 16 21.77 -5.77 11.82
C THR A 16 21.58 -4.79 12.97
N GLY A 17 20.35 -4.57 13.43
CA GLY A 17 19.97 -3.56 14.41
C GLY A 17 20.09 -2.10 13.94
N ARG A 18 20.66 -1.86 12.75
CA ARG A 18 20.91 -0.49 12.24
C ARG A 18 19.61 0.20 11.83
N PHE A 19 19.51 1.49 12.15
CA PHE A 19 18.42 2.32 11.66
C PHE A 19 18.47 2.47 10.14
N VAL A 20 17.30 2.41 9.50
CA VAL A 20 17.14 2.61 8.06
C VAL A 20 16.47 3.95 7.77
N LYS A 21 16.80 4.54 6.63
CA LYS A 21 16.15 5.76 6.17
C LYS A 21 14.73 5.42 5.69
N TYR A 22 13.79 6.35 5.85
CA TYR A 22 12.41 6.13 5.38
C TYR A 22 12.34 5.89 3.86
N SER A 23 13.25 6.48 3.08
CA SER A 23 13.40 6.19 1.64
C SER A 23 13.72 4.72 1.36
N GLU A 24 14.50 4.06 2.23
CA GLU A 24 14.81 2.62 2.10
C GLU A 24 13.59 1.76 2.43
N VAL A 25 12.78 2.18 3.41
CA VAL A 25 11.49 1.53 3.72
C VAL A 25 10.56 1.58 2.50
N LEU A 26 10.43 2.76 1.88
CA LEU A 26 9.63 2.92 0.66
C LEU A 26 10.18 2.14 -0.53
N LYS A 27 11.50 1.94 -0.61
CA LYS A 27 12.14 1.10 -1.62
C LYS A 27 11.72 -0.36 -1.45
N VAL A 28 11.76 -0.91 -0.24
CA VAL A 28 11.31 -2.29 0.05
C VAL A 28 9.85 -2.51 -0.35
N VAL A 29 8.97 -1.54 -0.05
CA VAL A 29 7.55 -1.59 -0.46
C VAL A 29 7.43 -1.55 -1.99
N GLY A 30 8.22 -0.70 -2.66
CA GLY A 30 8.24 -0.62 -4.12
C GLY A 30 8.72 -1.91 -4.78
N GLU A 31 9.74 -2.57 -4.21
CA GLU A 31 10.23 -3.86 -4.68
C GLU A 31 9.18 -4.97 -4.55
N GLU A 32 8.39 -4.98 -3.46
CA GLU A 32 7.28 -5.91 -3.30
C GLU A 32 6.18 -5.69 -4.34
N VAL A 33 5.82 -4.42 -4.60
CA VAL A 33 4.86 -4.06 -5.67
C VAL A 33 5.37 -4.53 -7.03
N ASN A 34 6.65 -4.31 -7.34
CA ASN A 34 7.25 -4.74 -8.61
C ASN A 34 7.26 -6.27 -8.75
N ARG A 35 7.60 -7.00 -7.68
CA ARG A 35 7.54 -8.48 -7.68
C ARG A 35 6.12 -8.98 -7.90
N LEU A 36 5.14 -8.38 -7.24
CA LEU A 36 3.73 -8.72 -7.46
C LEU A 36 3.33 -8.43 -8.91
N GLU A 37 3.70 -7.28 -9.47
CA GLU A 37 3.39 -6.93 -10.87
C GLU A 37 3.93 -7.98 -11.85
N VAL A 38 5.19 -8.38 -11.70
CA VAL A 38 5.81 -9.43 -12.53
C VAL A 38 5.02 -10.74 -12.43
N ARG A 39 4.64 -11.13 -11.20
CA ARG A 39 3.86 -12.35 -10.94
C ARG A 39 2.48 -12.29 -11.59
N LEU A 40 1.73 -11.21 -11.39
CA LEU A 40 0.38 -11.05 -11.93
C LEU A 40 0.39 -10.99 -13.47
N LYS A 41 1.37 -10.29 -14.07
CA LYS A 41 1.60 -10.33 -15.52
C LYS A 41 1.95 -11.74 -16.01
N GLY A 42 2.70 -12.51 -15.21
CA GLY A 42 2.96 -13.93 -15.48
C GLY A 42 1.67 -14.74 -15.58
N HIS A 43 0.76 -14.59 -14.61
CA HIS A 43 -0.55 -15.26 -14.65
C HIS A 43 -1.39 -14.81 -15.85
N ALA A 44 -1.38 -13.53 -16.19
CA ALA A 44 -2.10 -13.01 -17.35
C ALA A 44 -1.58 -13.61 -18.67
N ARG A 45 -0.25 -13.79 -18.81
CA ARG A 45 0.33 -14.47 -19.98
C ARG A 45 -0.08 -15.94 -20.06
N LEU A 46 -0.13 -16.65 -18.93
CA LEU A 46 -0.62 -18.04 -18.91
C LEU A 46 -2.07 -18.12 -19.38
N LEU A 47 -2.92 -17.19 -18.93
CA LEU A 47 -4.31 -17.10 -19.38
C LEU A 47 -4.40 -16.83 -20.90
N ASN A 48 -3.68 -15.83 -21.40
CA ASN A 48 -3.68 -15.51 -22.84
C ASN A 48 -3.17 -16.65 -23.72
N GLN A 49 -2.26 -17.47 -23.19
CA GLN A 49 -1.74 -18.67 -23.86
C GLN A 49 -2.67 -19.88 -23.75
N GLY A 50 -3.82 -19.76 -23.09
CA GLY A 50 -4.77 -20.86 -22.86
C GLY A 50 -4.24 -21.94 -21.91
N LYS A 51 -3.19 -21.66 -21.13
CA LYS A 51 -2.56 -22.63 -20.21
C LYS A 51 -3.28 -22.75 -18.87
N ILE A 52 -4.08 -21.74 -18.53
CA ILE A 52 -4.96 -21.71 -17.36
C ILE A 52 -6.28 -21.09 -17.81
N ASP A 53 -7.38 -21.46 -17.16
CA ASP A 53 -8.67 -20.83 -17.39
C ASP A 53 -8.88 -19.56 -16.55
N ILE A 54 -10.03 -18.90 -16.71
CA ILE A 54 -10.36 -17.66 -16.00
C ILE A 54 -10.49 -17.91 -14.48
N ALA A 55 -11.06 -19.04 -14.06
CA ALA A 55 -11.27 -19.34 -12.64
C ALA A 55 -9.94 -19.56 -11.91
N GLU A 56 -9.03 -20.30 -12.53
CA GLU A 56 -7.68 -20.50 -12.05
C GLU A 56 -6.89 -19.18 -12.04
N PHE A 57 -7.00 -18.37 -13.09
CA PHE A 57 -6.40 -17.04 -13.15
C PHE A 57 -6.86 -16.15 -11.97
N GLN A 58 -8.16 -16.07 -11.70
CA GLN A 58 -8.70 -15.29 -10.59
C GLN A 58 -8.19 -15.82 -9.24
N THR A 59 -8.17 -17.13 -9.04
CA THR A 59 -7.66 -17.75 -7.81
C THR A 59 -6.19 -17.40 -7.57
N ARG A 60 -5.34 -17.50 -8.60
CA ARG A 60 -3.90 -17.18 -8.52
C ARG A 60 -3.66 -15.69 -8.24
N ILE A 61 -4.44 -14.79 -8.87
CA ILE A 61 -4.37 -13.35 -8.58
C ILE A 61 -4.81 -13.06 -7.15
N ALA A 62 -5.94 -13.60 -6.70
CA ALA A 62 -6.48 -13.36 -5.35
C ALA A 62 -5.47 -13.78 -4.27
N GLN A 63 -4.86 -14.95 -4.41
CA GLN A 63 -3.82 -15.42 -3.49
C GLN A 63 -2.59 -14.51 -3.48
N SER A 64 -2.09 -14.12 -4.66
CA SER A 64 -0.93 -13.23 -4.79
C SER A 64 -1.22 -11.84 -4.19
N LEU A 65 -2.43 -11.33 -4.35
CA LEU A 65 -2.89 -10.08 -3.72
C LEU A 65 -2.89 -10.20 -2.20
N LYS A 66 -3.56 -11.22 -1.65
CA LYS A 66 -3.63 -11.47 -0.20
C LYS A 66 -2.24 -11.42 0.43
N GLU A 67 -1.32 -12.17 -0.13
CA GLU A 67 0.05 -12.25 0.36
C GLU A 67 0.77 -10.90 0.32
N SER A 68 0.69 -10.16 -0.78
CA SER A 68 1.40 -8.90 -0.94
C SER A 68 0.81 -7.79 -0.07
N HIS A 69 -0.51 -7.72 0.05
CA HIS A 69 -1.19 -6.80 0.96
C HIS A 69 -0.75 -7.06 2.43
N LEU A 70 -0.68 -8.33 2.85
CA LEU A 70 -0.18 -8.69 4.17
C LEU A 70 1.30 -8.31 4.36
N ARG A 71 2.17 -8.60 3.39
CA ARG A 71 3.60 -8.24 3.45
C ARG A 71 3.80 -6.73 3.56
N ASN A 72 3.14 -5.95 2.70
CA ASN A 72 3.22 -4.49 2.74
C ASN A 72 2.66 -3.91 4.04
N ALA A 73 1.53 -4.44 4.52
CA ALA A 73 0.97 -4.03 5.79
C ALA A 73 1.89 -4.36 6.97
N ALA A 74 2.55 -5.52 6.98
CA ALA A 74 3.52 -5.88 8.01
C ALA A 74 4.68 -4.87 8.03
N VAL A 75 5.21 -4.45 6.88
CA VAL A 75 6.22 -3.38 6.81
C VAL A 75 5.68 -2.08 7.39
N GLY A 76 4.45 -1.70 7.04
CA GLY A 76 3.81 -0.48 7.55
C GLY A 76 3.60 -0.51 9.07
N ALA A 77 3.12 -1.65 9.59
CA ALA A 77 2.89 -1.84 11.01
C ALA A 77 4.18 -1.81 11.84
N GLY A 78 5.32 -2.12 11.22
CA GLY A 78 6.61 -2.18 11.88
C GLY A 78 7.15 -3.58 12.13
N GLY A 79 6.73 -4.55 11.32
CA GLY A 79 7.04 -5.98 11.46
C GLY A 79 5.78 -6.80 11.77
N VAL A 80 5.86 -8.11 11.52
CA VAL A 80 4.76 -9.06 11.77
C VAL A 80 4.39 -9.12 13.26
N GLU A 81 5.37 -9.02 14.16
CA GLU A 81 5.13 -8.98 15.61
C GLU A 81 4.36 -7.74 16.08
N GLN A 82 4.31 -6.68 15.26
CA GLN A 82 3.57 -5.45 15.56
C GLN A 82 2.18 -5.43 14.90
N PHE A 83 1.81 -6.53 14.24
CA PHE A 83 0.54 -6.67 13.56
C PHE A 83 -0.58 -6.92 14.57
N THR A 84 -1.67 -6.18 14.47
CA THR A 84 -2.77 -6.18 15.45
C THR A 84 -4.08 -6.52 14.77
N PRO A 85 -5.15 -6.89 15.49
CA PRO A 85 -6.46 -7.15 14.90
C PRO A 85 -6.97 -5.99 14.01
N THR A 86 -6.69 -4.74 14.40
CA THR A 86 -7.01 -3.56 13.59
C THR A 86 -6.28 -3.56 12.24
N HIS A 87 -5.01 -3.98 12.20
CA HIS A 87 -4.26 -4.09 10.95
C HIS A 87 -4.86 -5.16 10.03
N TYR A 88 -5.18 -6.34 10.56
CA TYR A 88 -5.86 -7.40 9.81
C TYR A 88 -7.21 -6.94 9.28
N GLY A 89 -8.02 -6.25 10.09
CA GLY A 89 -9.31 -5.72 9.68
C GLY A 89 -9.21 -4.76 8.48
N LYS A 90 -8.20 -3.86 8.49
CA LYS A 90 -7.95 -2.94 7.37
C LYS A 90 -7.50 -3.67 6.11
N VAL A 91 -6.57 -4.61 6.23
CA VAL A 91 -6.13 -5.43 5.10
C VAL A 91 -7.29 -6.24 4.52
N GLY A 92 -8.12 -6.84 5.36
CA GLY A 92 -9.31 -7.58 4.91
C GLY A 92 -10.32 -6.70 4.18
N ALA A 93 -10.57 -5.49 4.68
CA ALA A 93 -11.44 -4.51 4.01
C ALA A 93 -10.90 -4.11 2.63
N GLU A 94 -9.59 -3.94 2.50
CA GLU A 94 -8.97 -3.61 1.21
C GLU A 94 -9.02 -4.81 0.25
N LEU A 95 -8.68 -6.02 0.71
CA LEU A 95 -8.78 -7.23 -0.11
C LEU A 95 -10.21 -7.49 -0.60
N LYS A 96 -11.22 -7.23 0.24
CA LYS A 96 -12.63 -7.34 -0.18
C LYS A 96 -12.93 -6.45 -1.39
N LYS A 97 -12.44 -5.20 -1.42
CA LYS A 97 -12.59 -4.31 -2.58
C LYS A 97 -11.84 -4.84 -3.80
N GLN A 98 -10.62 -5.31 -3.60
CA GLN A 98 -9.80 -5.86 -4.70
C GLN A 98 -10.46 -7.10 -5.32
N TYR A 99 -11.08 -7.97 -4.52
CA TYR A 99 -11.80 -9.13 -5.03
C TYR A 99 -13.05 -8.74 -5.80
N GLN A 100 -13.80 -7.72 -5.37
CA GLN A 100 -14.93 -7.20 -6.15
C GLN A 100 -14.49 -6.67 -7.53
N PHE A 101 -13.35 -5.98 -7.61
CA PHE A 101 -12.79 -5.56 -8.90
C PHE A 101 -12.32 -6.75 -9.73
N LEU A 102 -11.75 -7.78 -9.08
CA LEU A 102 -11.28 -9.00 -9.74
C LEU A 102 -12.44 -9.83 -10.30
N ASP A 103 -13.59 -9.84 -9.64
CA ASP A 103 -14.81 -10.47 -10.16
C ASP A 103 -15.29 -9.76 -11.43
N GLY A 104 -15.32 -8.43 -11.42
CA GLY A 104 -15.61 -7.63 -12.62
C GLY A 104 -14.61 -7.87 -13.74
N PHE A 105 -13.33 -8.04 -13.41
CA PHE A 105 -12.30 -8.39 -14.39
C PHE A 105 -12.53 -9.78 -14.99
N GLY A 106 -12.89 -10.78 -14.18
CA GLY A 106 -13.25 -12.11 -14.65
C GLY A 106 -14.42 -12.10 -15.64
N LYS A 107 -15.45 -11.28 -15.38
CA LYS A 107 -16.58 -11.09 -16.30
C LYS A 107 -16.13 -10.47 -17.63
N ASP A 108 -15.33 -9.41 -17.58
CA ASP A 108 -14.83 -8.76 -18.80
C ASP A 108 -13.93 -9.70 -19.64
N LEU A 109 -13.21 -10.62 -18.98
CA LEU A 109 -12.44 -11.67 -19.64
C LEU A 109 -13.35 -12.70 -20.31
N ALA A 110 -14.38 -13.19 -19.60
CA ALA A 110 -15.33 -14.16 -20.13
C ALA A 110 -16.12 -13.60 -21.33
N ASP A 111 -16.43 -12.31 -21.29
CA ASP A 111 -17.11 -11.60 -22.38
C ASP A 111 -16.18 -11.24 -23.55
N GLY A 112 -14.88 -11.55 -23.48
CA GLY A 112 -13.91 -11.24 -24.53
C GLY A 112 -13.68 -9.74 -24.77
N LYS A 113 -13.99 -8.88 -23.79
CA LYS A 113 -13.96 -7.41 -23.94
C LYS A 113 -12.56 -6.80 -23.92
N LEU A 114 -11.53 -7.60 -23.60
CA LEU A 114 -10.20 -7.11 -23.30
C LEU A 114 -9.17 -7.72 -24.24
N SER A 115 -8.38 -6.86 -24.87
CA SER A 115 -7.14 -7.27 -25.54
C SER A 115 -6.11 -7.77 -24.53
N GLU A 116 -5.16 -8.60 -24.98
CA GLU A 116 -4.03 -9.05 -24.16
C GLU A 116 -3.29 -7.90 -23.47
N LYS A 117 -3.07 -6.78 -24.17
CA LYS A 117 -2.42 -5.60 -23.59
C LYS A 117 -3.25 -4.99 -22.45
N GLN A 118 -4.58 -4.95 -22.59
CA GLN A 118 -5.47 -4.48 -21.52
C GLN A 118 -5.49 -5.44 -20.33
N ILE A 119 -5.45 -6.75 -20.55
CA ILE A 119 -5.37 -7.77 -19.49
C ILE A 119 -4.08 -7.58 -18.67
N LEU A 120 -2.94 -7.45 -19.34
CA LEU A 120 -1.64 -7.20 -18.69
C LEU A 120 -1.61 -5.87 -17.93
N SER A 121 -2.19 -4.83 -18.52
CA SER A 121 -2.30 -3.51 -17.87
C SER A 121 -3.15 -3.61 -16.60
N ARG A 122 -4.33 -4.23 -16.70
CA ARG A 122 -5.26 -4.41 -15.57
C ARG A 122 -4.67 -5.26 -14.46
N ALA A 123 -3.95 -6.34 -14.79
CA ALA A 123 -3.20 -7.15 -13.84
C ALA A 123 -2.15 -6.31 -13.06
N ALA A 124 -1.43 -5.40 -13.73
CA ALA A 124 -0.48 -4.52 -13.08
C ALA A 124 -1.14 -3.52 -12.11
N MET A 125 -2.40 -3.16 -12.35
CA MET A 125 -3.14 -2.23 -11.49
C MET A 125 -3.33 -2.79 -10.07
N TYR A 126 -3.61 -4.09 -9.96
CA TYR A 126 -3.74 -4.79 -8.69
C TYR A 126 -2.42 -4.86 -7.91
N ALA A 127 -1.29 -4.91 -8.62
CA ALA A 127 0.01 -4.85 -7.96
C ALA A 127 0.23 -3.51 -7.28
N ALA A 128 -0.07 -2.41 -7.98
CA ALA A 128 0.10 -1.07 -7.45
C ALA A 128 -0.82 -0.79 -6.24
N SER A 129 -2.03 -1.37 -6.19
CA SER A 129 -2.95 -1.19 -5.05
C SER A 129 -2.46 -1.83 -3.76
N SER A 130 -1.56 -2.82 -3.81
CA SER A 130 -1.02 -3.44 -2.60
C SER A 130 -0.20 -2.47 -1.74
N ARG A 131 0.26 -1.36 -2.33
CA ARG A 131 0.96 -0.28 -1.61
C ARG A 131 0.06 0.42 -0.59
N THR A 132 -1.25 0.49 -0.83
CA THR A 132 -2.22 1.13 0.09
C THR A 132 -2.13 0.52 1.48
N SER A 133 -2.00 -0.80 1.59
CA SER A 133 -1.95 -1.49 2.87
C SER A 133 -0.71 -1.17 3.70
N PHE A 134 0.42 -0.83 3.06
CA PHE A 134 1.58 -0.28 3.77
C PHE A 134 1.22 1.04 4.46
N PHE A 135 0.65 1.99 3.71
CA PHE A 135 0.33 3.30 4.25
C PHE A 135 -0.76 3.24 5.31
N GLU A 136 -1.80 2.43 5.12
CA GLU A 136 -2.85 2.26 6.14
C GLU A 136 -2.31 1.66 7.43
N ALA A 137 -1.43 0.65 7.33
CA ALA A 137 -0.82 0.04 8.50
C ALA A 137 0.14 1.00 9.20
N GLU A 138 1.00 1.70 8.46
CA GLU A 138 1.90 2.71 9.03
C GLU A 138 1.11 3.82 9.73
N PHE A 139 0.04 4.28 9.10
CA PHE A 139 -0.82 5.30 9.67
C PHE A 139 -1.50 4.84 10.96
N THR A 140 -1.92 3.57 11.00
CA THR A 140 -2.50 2.95 12.21
C THR A 140 -1.46 2.86 13.33
N SER A 141 -0.26 2.37 13.04
CA SER A 141 0.82 2.26 14.02
C SER A 141 1.28 3.62 14.55
N ARG A 142 1.50 4.60 13.67
CA ARG A 142 1.93 5.96 14.06
C ARG A 142 0.82 6.75 14.74
N GLY A 143 -0.44 6.48 14.41
CA GLY A 143 -1.61 7.07 15.06
C GLY A 143 -1.61 6.91 16.58
N LYS A 144 -1.13 5.75 17.07
CA LYS A 144 -1.01 5.45 18.51
C LYS A 144 -0.10 6.42 19.27
N TYR A 145 0.86 7.03 18.57
CA TYR A 145 1.86 7.92 19.17
C TYR A 145 1.59 9.40 18.87
N GLY A 146 0.43 9.74 18.32
CA GLY A 146 0.01 11.14 18.13
C GLY A 146 0.88 11.92 17.13
N PHE A 147 1.44 11.26 16.11
CA PHE A 147 2.26 11.90 15.09
C PHE A 147 1.50 13.01 14.34
N LEU A 148 2.24 14.04 13.95
CA LEU A 148 1.86 14.94 12.86
C LEU A 148 2.45 14.39 11.56
N ALA A 149 1.80 14.67 10.45
CA ALA A 149 2.30 14.30 9.14
C ALA A 149 1.95 15.35 8.08
N LYS A 150 2.74 15.34 7.01
CA LYS A 150 2.43 16.00 5.74
C LYS A 150 2.20 14.92 4.69
N ARG A 151 1.22 15.13 3.82
CA ARG A 151 0.99 14.30 2.63
C ARG A 151 1.47 15.05 1.41
N LEU A 152 2.56 14.57 0.83
CA LEU A 152 3.27 15.24 -0.25
C LEU A 152 3.04 14.50 -1.57
N LEU A 153 2.85 15.27 -2.64
CA LEU A 153 2.87 14.76 -4.00
C LEU A 153 4.32 14.48 -4.42
N ASP A 154 4.50 13.51 -5.32
CA ASP A 154 5.77 13.30 -6.01
C ASP A 154 5.85 14.31 -7.17
N PRO A 155 6.77 15.29 -7.14
CA PRO A 155 6.82 16.35 -8.16
C PRO A 155 7.15 15.83 -9.56
N GLN A 156 7.67 14.60 -9.69
CA GLN A 156 8.01 13.98 -10.97
C GLN A 156 6.88 13.12 -11.55
N SER A 157 5.72 13.08 -10.91
CA SER A 157 4.59 12.25 -11.32
C SER A 157 3.34 13.08 -11.60
N ARG A 158 2.52 12.64 -12.56
CA ARG A 158 1.16 13.15 -12.73
C ARG A 158 0.26 12.62 -11.62
N HIS A 159 -0.55 13.49 -11.04
CA HIS A 159 -1.49 13.16 -9.96
C HIS A 159 -2.94 13.33 -10.42
N CYS A 160 -3.84 12.54 -9.84
CA CYS A 160 -5.29 12.75 -10.00
C CYS A 160 -5.79 13.87 -9.08
N ASP A 161 -6.97 14.40 -9.36
CA ASP A 161 -7.58 15.51 -8.62
C ASP A 161 -7.78 15.17 -7.15
N SER A 162 -8.12 13.91 -6.83
CA SER A 162 -8.19 13.46 -5.43
C SER A 162 -6.83 13.57 -4.73
N CYS A 163 -5.73 13.21 -5.40
CA CYS A 163 -4.41 13.31 -4.78
C CYS A 163 -4.01 14.76 -4.51
N ILE A 164 -4.32 15.66 -5.44
CA ILE A 164 -4.11 17.11 -5.29
C ILE A 164 -4.94 17.63 -4.11
N SER A 165 -6.22 17.29 -4.06
CA SER A 165 -7.15 17.71 -3.00
C SER A 165 -6.78 17.16 -1.61
N LEU A 166 -6.15 15.98 -1.55
CA LEU A 166 -5.69 15.34 -0.32
C LEU A 166 -4.27 15.75 0.08
N GLN A 167 -3.56 16.57 -0.72
CA GLN A 167 -2.24 17.08 -0.36
C GLN A 167 -2.35 17.93 0.92
N ARG A 168 -1.38 17.77 1.82
CA ARG A 168 -1.29 18.54 3.06
C ARG A 168 0.15 18.94 3.26
N LEU A 169 0.45 20.22 3.00
CA LEU A 169 1.78 20.81 3.15
C LEU A 169 2.06 21.21 4.59
N GLU A 170 1.03 21.37 5.42
CA GLU A 170 1.16 21.68 6.84
C GLU A 170 1.22 20.44 7.72
N TRP A 171 1.92 20.56 8.85
CA TRP A 171 1.98 19.50 9.86
C TRP A 171 0.59 19.29 10.45
N THR A 172 -0.05 18.21 10.03
CA THR A 172 -1.44 17.91 10.35
C THR A 172 -1.49 16.69 11.27
N PRO A 173 -2.34 16.68 12.34
CA PRO A 173 -2.54 15.48 13.14
C PRO A 173 -2.87 14.29 12.25
N ILE A 174 -2.16 13.18 12.44
CA ILE A 174 -2.23 12.06 11.50
C ILE A 174 -3.68 11.61 11.27
N HIS A 175 -4.51 11.49 12.31
CA HIS A 175 -5.92 11.09 12.18
C HIS A 175 -6.81 12.01 11.31
N ARG A 176 -6.36 13.22 10.96
CA ARG A 176 -7.08 14.13 10.03
C ARG A 176 -6.64 14.00 8.58
N LEU A 177 -5.67 13.12 8.30
CA LEU A 177 -5.17 12.85 6.97
C LEU A 177 -5.84 11.63 6.36
N THR A 178 -5.82 11.55 5.04
CA THR A 178 -6.11 10.30 4.32
C THR A 178 -4.77 9.67 3.91
N PRO A 179 -4.52 8.38 4.22
CA PRO A 179 -3.33 7.70 3.74
C PRO A 179 -3.25 7.67 2.20
N PRO A 180 -2.04 7.70 1.60
CA PRO A 180 -1.90 7.45 0.17
C PRO A 180 -2.56 6.13 -0.25
N GLY A 181 -3.29 6.16 -1.37
CA GLY A 181 -4.01 5.01 -1.92
C GLY A 181 -5.44 4.85 -1.41
N VAL A 182 -5.80 5.53 -0.31
CA VAL A 182 -7.17 5.58 0.22
C VAL A 182 -7.91 6.79 -0.34
N ASN A 183 -9.17 6.60 -0.78
CA ASN A 183 -10.03 7.64 -1.38
C ASN A 183 -9.37 8.41 -2.54
N CYS A 184 -8.59 7.70 -3.37
CA CYS A 184 -7.92 8.28 -4.53
C CYS A 184 -8.53 7.72 -5.82
N GLN A 185 -8.92 8.60 -6.76
CA GLN A 185 -9.37 8.20 -8.11
C GLN A 185 -8.37 7.30 -8.85
N CYS A 186 -7.07 7.44 -8.58
CA CYS A 186 -6.04 6.60 -9.18
C CYS A 186 -6.00 5.15 -8.66
N GLY A 187 -6.91 4.75 -7.75
CA GLY A 187 -7.07 3.36 -7.32
C GLY A 187 -5.81 2.74 -6.71
N GLY A 188 -5.13 3.46 -5.80
CA GLY A 188 -3.90 2.98 -5.17
C GLY A 188 -2.60 3.27 -5.94
N ARG A 189 -2.66 3.69 -7.21
CA ARG A 189 -1.45 4.02 -8.02
C ARG A 189 -0.78 5.35 -7.69
N CYS A 190 -1.20 6.01 -6.60
CA CYS A 190 -0.66 7.32 -6.28
C CYS A 190 0.84 7.22 -5.97
N ARG A 191 1.59 8.24 -6.38
CA ARG A 191 3.00 8.39 -6.04
C ARG A 191 3.20 9.29 -4.81
N CYS A 192 2.13 9.61 -4.09
CA CYS A 192 2.19 10.41 -2.87
C CYS A 192 3.01 9.71 -1.78
N ARG A 193 3.60 10.51 -0.89
CA ARG A 193 4.32 10.05 0.30
C ARG A 193 3.84 10.77 1.55
N LEU A 194 4.02 10.12 2.69
CA LEU A 194 3.87 10.75 3.99
C LEU A 194 5.25 11.08 4.56
N VAL A 195 5.37 12.24 5.20
CA VAL A 195 6.49 12.57 6.06
C VAL A 195 5.96 12.87 7.45
N TYR A 196 6.70 12.46 8.47
CA TYR A 196 6.20 12.39 9.84
C TYR A 196 7.05 13.25 10.78
N GLN A 197 6.38 13.86 11.75
CA GLN A 197 7.02 14.57 12.85
C GLN A 197 6.33 14.17 14.15
N LYS A 198 7.13 13.87 15.19
CA LYS A 198 6.57 13.66 16.53
C LYS A 198 6.10 15.01 17.05
N ARG A 199 4.91 15.05 17.64
CA ARG A 199 4.46 16.24 18.37
C ARG A 199 5.40 16.42 19.57
N SER A 200 6.23 17.47 19.56
CA SER A 200 6.91 17.91 20.76
C SER A 200 5.82 18.35 21.73
N TYR A 201 5.71 17.69 22.89
CA TYR A 201 5.00 18.29 24.01
C TYR A 201 5.82 19.51 24.42
N GLY A 202 5.49 20.66 23.84
CA GLY A 202 5.89 21.93 24.42
C GLY A 202 5.25 22.00 25.78
N GLY A 203 6.06 21.87 26.84
CA GLY A 203 5.64 22.21 28.17
C GLY A 203 5.19 23.67 28.16
N PHE A 204 3.89 23.90 28.21
CA PHE A 204 3.37 25.14 28.73
C PHE A 204 3.80 25.17 30.21
N ARG A 205 4.92 25.85 30.49
CA ARG A 205 5.15 26.39 31.83
C ARG A 205 4.07 27.45 32.01
N PHE A 206 3.03 27.10 32.75
CA PHE A 206 2.25 28.13 33.43
C PHE A 206 3.21 28.84 34.38
N SER A 207 3.21 30.17 34.25
CA SER A 207 3.98 31.11 35.06
C SER A 207 3.68 30.95 36.53
#